data_AF-A0A016S059-F1
#
_entry.id   AF-A0A016S059-F1
#
_cell.length_a   1.000
_cell.length_b   1.000
_cell.length_c   1.000
_cell.angle_alpha   90.00
_cell.angle_beta   90.00
_cell.angle_gamma   90.00
#
_symmetry.space_group_name_H-M   'P 1'
#
loop_
_entity.id
_entity.type
_entity.pdbx_description
1 polymer ?
#
loop_
_entity_poly.entity_id
_entity_poly.type
_entity_poly.pdbx_seq_one_letter_code
_entity_poly.pdbx_strand_id
1 'polypeptide(L)'
;LIMFTLADSHVSPNFDSRGYIMISGALVADAVIGNIQEKNMKKFGGSSNEMVLYSYSIGSVYIFVITIATGEFFSAFTFFLENPWKTYGYALIFGFLGYLGVNVVITLIKVCGALVAVTVTTLRKALTIVLSFILFSKPFTVDYVWAGLIILLAIYLNLYRYVTVWVTSKFRGIDATSSKNKQKWDAEVKRIVTRLLPSSKTTVFAKDGLFMV
;
A
#
# COMPACT_ATOMS: atom_id res chain seq x y z
N LEU A 1 -4.63 -2.01 -15.39
CA LEU A 1 -3.28 -2.34 -15.87
C LEU A 1 -3.33 -3.49 -16.88
N ILE A 2 -3.75 -4.71 -16.51
CA ILE A 2 -3.84 -5.85 -17.46
C ILE A 2 -4.78 -5.55 -18.65
N MET A 3 -5.96 -4.97 -18.39
CA MET A 3 -6.88 -4.47 -19.44
C MET A 3 -6.24 -3.43 -20.37
N PHE A 4 -5.31 -2.63 -19.85
CA PHE A 4 -4.58 -1.63 -20.62
C PHE A 4 -3.53 -2.30 -21.53
N THR A 5 -2.88 -3.36 -21.03
CA THR A 5 -1.98 -4.22 -21.80
C THR A 5 -2.74 -5.04 -22.86
N LEU A 6 -3.98 -5.45 -22.57
CA LEU A 6 -4.88 -6.08 -23.53
C LEU A 6 -5.34 -5.11 -24.62
N ALA A 7 -5.64 -3.85 -24.28
CA ALA A 7 -5.94 -2.83 -25.28
C ALA A 7 -4.75 -2.56 -26.21
N ASP A 8 -3.52 -2.47 -25.68
CA ASP A 8 -2.30 -2.33 -26.50
C ASP A 8 -2.05 -3.58 -27.37
N SER A 9 -2.45 -4.78 -26.90
CA SER A 9 -2.37 -6.02 -27.69
C SER A 9 -3.22 -6.03 -28.97
N HIS A 10 -4.27 -5.21 -29.02
CA HIS A 10 -5.13 -5.08 -30.20
C HIS A 10 -4.55 -4.10 -31.25
N VAL A 11 -3.56 -3.29 -30.87
CA VAL A 11 -3.02 -2.17 -31.68
C VAL A 11 -1.58 -2.43 -32.16
N SER A 12 -0.87 -3.43 -31.63
CA SER A 12 0.48 -3.82 -32.09
C SER A 12 0.61 -5.35 -32.11
N PRO A 13 0.88 -6.03 -33.24
CA PRO A 13 0.71 -7.50 -33.34
C PRO A 13 1.94 -8.32 -32.87
N ASN A 14 2.75 -7.82 -31.93
CA ASN A 14 4.00 -8.47 -31.52
C ASN A 14 4.01 -8.78 -30.01
N PHE A 15 2.99 -9.50 -29.53
CA PHE A 15 2.84 -9.83 -28.11
C PHE A 15 2.96 -11.33 -27.86
N ASP A 16 4.03 -11.72 -27.15
CA ASP A 16 4.26 -13.07 -26.64
C ASP A 16 3.48 -13.31 -25.35
N SER A 17 2.79 -14.46 -25.23
CA SER A 17 1.99 -14.83 -24.07
C SER A 17 2.79 -14.90 -22.76
N ARG A 18 4.10 -15.13 -22.85
CA ARG A 18 5.04 -15.12 -21.72
C ARG A 18 5.09 -13.77 -21.01
N GLY A 19 4.87 -12.67 -21.73
CA GLY A 19 4.85 -11.32 -21.16
C GLY A 19 3.76 -11.13 -20.11
N TYR A 20 2.55 -11.65 -20.35
CA TYR A 20 1.43 -11.52 -19.41
C TYR A 20 1.69 -12.25 -18.10
N ILE A 21 2.29 -13.43 -18.18
CA ILE A 21 2.62 -14.24 -17.00
C ILE A 21 3.67 -13.51 -16.16
N MET A 22 4.70 -12.94 -16.80
CA MET A 22 5.73 -12.16 -16.10
C MET A 22 5.16 -10.90 -15.43
N ILE A 23 4.29 -10.15 -16.12
CA ILE A 23 3.65 -8.95 -15.55
C ILE A 23 2.72 -9.31 -14.38
N SER A 24 1.94 -10.38 -14.50
CA SER A 24 1.07 -10.86 -13.42
C SER A 24 1.88 -11.28 -12.20
N GLY A 25 2.95 -12.06 -12.39
CA GLY A 25 3.87 -12.45 -11.32
C GLY A 25 4.51 -11.25 -10.63
N ALA A 26 4.96 -10.25 -11.41
CA ALA A 26 5.54 -9.02 -10.87
C ALA A 26 4.53 -8.22 -10.01
N LEU A 27 3.27 -8.14 -10.42
CA LEU A 27 2.22 -7.46 -9.63
C LEU A 27 1.90 -8.19 -8.32
N VAL A 28 1.91 -9.52 -8.32
CA VAL A 28 1.74 -10.32 -7.09
C VAL A 28 2.93 -10.11 -6.16
N ALA A 29 4.16 -10.14 -6.69
CA ALA A 29 5.36 -9.89 -5.91
C ALA A 29 5.36 -8.49 -5.29
N ASP A 30 5.01 -7.44 -6.06
CA ASP A 30 4.87 -6.07 -5.56
C ASP A 30 3.88 -5.97 -4.38
N ALA A 31 2.74 -6.67 -4.45
CA ALA A 31 1.75 -6.70 -3.38
C ALA A 31 2.26 -7.46 -2.13
N VAL A 32 3.02 -8.54 -2.32
CA VAL A 32 3.62 -9.32 -1.23
C VAL A 32 4.70 -8.52 -0.53
N ILE A 33 5.57 -7.83 -1.27
CA ILE A 33 6.66 -7.02 -0.72
C ILE A 33 6.11 -5.96 0.23
N GLY A 34 5.08 -5.19 -0.18
CA GLY A 34 4.49 -4.16 0.68
C GLY A 34 3.94 -4.72 2.00
N ASN A 35 3.28 -5.88 1.97
CA ASN A 35 2.74 -6.54 3.16
C ASN A 35 3.85 -7.12 4.07
N ILE A 36 4.91 -7.69 3.50
CA ILE A 36 6.07 -8.18 4.25
C ILE A 36 6.80 -7.01 4.91
N GLN A 37 6.96 -5.89 4.21
CA GLN A 37 7.55 -4.66 4.75
C GLN A 37 6.74 -4.18 5.97
N GLU A 38 5.41 -4.07 5.86
CA GLU A 38 4.57 -3.69 7.01
C GLU A 38 4.66 -4.68 8.17
N LYS A 39 4.66 -5.99 7.90
CA LYS A 39 4.77 -7.04 8.93
C LYS A 39 6.11 -6.99 9.66
N ASN A 40 7.22 -6.82 8.94
CA ASN A 40 8.55 -6.71 9.52
C ASN A 40 8.66 -5.46 10.39
N MET A 41 8.09 -4.36 9.95
CA MET A 41 8.09 -3.10 10.70
C MET A 41 7.25 -3.19 11.98
N LYS A 42 6.12 -3.91 11.97
CA LYS A 42 5.30 -4.15 13.17
C LYS A 42 5.91 -5.15 14.16
N LYS A 43 6.59 -6.19 13.67
CA LYS A 43 7.09 -7.30 14.50
C LYS A 43 8.44 -7.01 15.13
N PHE A 44 9.32 -6.29 14.44
CA PHE A 44 10.69 -6.05 14.91
C PHE A 44 10.92 -4.64 15.47
N GLY A 45 10.01 -3.68 15.24
CA GLY A 45 10.22 -2.28 15.62
C GLY A 45 11.49 -1.66 15.03
N GLY A 46 12.17 -2.37 14.13
CA GLY A 46 13.50 -2.05 13.63
C GLY A 46 13.47 -0.81 12.73
N SER A 47 14.59 -0.08 12.74
CA SER A 47 14.76 1.11 11.93
C SER A 47 14.54 0.74 10.47
N SER A 48 13.64 1.47 9.79
CA SER A 48 13.27 1.10 8.42
C SER A 48 14.42 1.24 7.42
N ASN A 49 15.46 1.98 7.78
CA ASN A 49 16.70 2.03 7.03
C ASN A 49 17.45 0.69 7.09
N GLU A 50 17.40 -0.04 8.20
CA GLU A 50 18.06 -1.35 8.30
C GLU A 50 17.37 -2.38 7.41
N MET A 51 16.03 -2.41 7.42
CA MET A 51 15.26 -3.31 6.55
C MET A 51 15.57 -3.05 5.06
N VAL A 52 15.68 -1.78 4.67
CA VAL A 52 16.08 -1.38 3.31
C VAL A 52 17.50 -1.85 3.04
N LEU A 53 18.44 -1.50 3.92
CA LEU A 53 19.84 -1.83 3.72
C LEU A 53 20.02 -3.34 3.51
N TYR A 54 19.46 -4.19 4.37
CA TYR A 54 19.54 -5.65 4.21
C TYR A 54 18.87 -6.15 2.93
N SER A 55 17.66 -5.66 2.60
CA SER A 55 16.95 -6.11 1.39
C SER A 55 17.68 -5.71 0.11
N TYR A 56 18.23 -4.50 0.05
CA TYR A 56 18.96 -4.01 -1.11
C TYR A 56 20.37 -4.58 -1.21
N SER A 57 21.05 -4.84 -0.09
CA SER A 57 22.35 -5.53 -0.09
C SER A 57 22.23 -6.97 -0.62
N ILE A 58 21.24 -7.74 -0.13
CA ILE A 58 21.00 -9.09 -0.64
C ILE A 58 20.57 -9.05 -2.12
N GLY A 59 19.68 -8.13 -2.47
CA GLY A 59 19.24 -7.94 -3.85
C GLY A 59 20.38 -7.56 -4.81
N SER A 60 21.31 -6.71 -4.36
CA SER A 60 22.48 -6.31 -5.14
C SER A 60 23.40 -7.49 -5.43
N VAL A 61 23.67 -8.34 -4.44
CA VAL A 61 24.47 -9.56 -4.63
C VAL A 61 23.76 -10.51 -5.61
N TYR A 62 22.44 -10.70 -5.45
CA TYR A 62 21.65 -11.57 -6.31
C TYR A 62 21.66 -11.11 -7.77
N ILE A 63 21.41 -9.82 -8.02
CA ILE A 63 21.44 -9.25 -9.37
C ILE A 63 22.85 -9.36 -9.95
N PHE A 64 23.88 -9.05 -9.17
CA PHE A 64 25.27 -9.11 -9.64
C PHE A 64 25.67 -10.52 -10.13
N VAL A 65 25.32 -11.57 -9.37
CA VAL A 65 25.58 -12.97 -9.76
C VAL A 65 24.83 -13.33 -11.04
N ILE A 66 23.56 -12.91 -11.18
CA ILE A 66 22.77 -13.19 -12.38
C ILE A 66 23.36 -12.48 -13.60
N THR A 67 23.72 -11.21 -13.49
CA THR A 67 24.26 -10.41 -14.61
C THR A 67 25.63 -10.89 -15.08
N ILE A 68 26.44 -11.47 -14.17
CA ILE A 68 27.67 -12.17 -14.56
C ILE A 68 27.33 -13.47 -15.28
N ALA A 69 26.39 -14.27 -14.76
CA ALA A 69 26.01 -15.55 -15.36
C ALA A 69 25.36 -15.39 -16.76
N THR A 70 24.61 -14.32 -16.99
CA THR A 70 24.03 -13.99 -18.31
C THR A 70 25.04 -13.36 -19.28
N GLY A 71 26.24 -12.98 -18.81
CA GLY A 71 27.28 -12.33 -19.61
C GLY A 71 27.01 -10.86 -19.95
N GLU A 72 25.84 -10.32 -19.57
CA GLU A 72 25.45 -8.94 -19.83
C GLU A 72 26.33 -7.92 -19.08
N PHE A 73 26.97 -8.34 -17.99
CA PHE A 73 27.87 -7.49 -17.21
C PHE A 73 29.01 -6.93 -18.05
N PHE A 74 29.68 -7.79 -18.82
CA PHE A 74 30.84 -7.40 -19.64
C PHE A 74 30.41 -6.50 -20.81
N SER A 75 29.26 -6.79 -21.42
CA SER A 75 28.69 -5.96 -22.50
C SER A 75 28.26 -4.58 -22.00
N ALA A 76 27.69 -4.49 -20.80
CA ALA A 76 27.35 -3.23 -20.17
C ALA A 76 28.62 -2.45 -19.81
N PHE A 77 29.66 -3.11 -19.31
CA PHE A 77 30.93 -2.47 -18.95
C PHE A 77 31.60 -1.83 -20.16
N THR A 78 31.63 -2.51 -21.31
CA THR A 78 32.17 -1.93 -22.56
C THR A 78 31.36 -0.73 -23.03
N PHE A 79 30.03 -0.75 -22.90
CA PHE A 79 29.16 0.37 -23.25
C PHE A 79 29.36 1.60 -22.34
N PHE A 80 29.64 1.39 -21.05
CA PHE A 80 29.95 2.48 -20.12
C PHE A 80 31.32 3.12 -20.41
N LEU A 81 32.28 2.36 -20.96
CA LEU A 81 33.59 2.87 -21.36
C LEU A 81 33.54 3.74 -22.62
N GLU A 82 32.58 3.53 -23.52
CA GLU A 82 32.45 4.32 -24.76
C GLU A 82 32.03 5.77 -24.49
N ASN A 83 31.20 6.02 -23.47
CA ASN A 83 30.73 7.36 -23.11
C ASN A 83 30.65 7.56 -21.59
N PRO A 84 31.79 7.57 -20.88
CA PRO A 84 31.81 7.51 -19.42
C PRO A 84 31.05 8.67 -18.78
N TRP A 85 31.26 9.90 -19.23
CA TRP A 85 30.67 11.07 -18.56
C TRP A 85 29.13 11.09 -18.59
N LYS A 86 28.51 10.73 -19.72
CA LYS A 86 27.05 10.73 -19.86
C LYS A 86 26.41 9.51 -19.19
N THR A 87 26.96 8.33 -19.44
CA THR A 87 26.37 7.07 -18.97
C THR A 87 26.49 6.93 -17.44
N TYR A 88 27.65 7.26 -16.86
CA TYR A 88 27.80 7.30 -15.41
C TYR A 88 26.94 8.39 -14.77
N GLY A 89 26.83 9.58 -15.41
CA GLY A 89 25.98 10.67 -14.93
C GLY A 89 24.50 10.28 -14.84
N TYR A 90 23.94 9.69 -15.90
CA TYR A 90 22.57 9.20 -15.89
C TYR A 90 22.36 8.05 -14.90
N ALA A 91 23.32 7.12 -14.80
CA ALA A 91 23.25 6.02 -13.83
C ALA A 91 23.23 6.54 -12.37
N LEU A 92 24.05 7.57 -12.07
CA LEU A 92 24.08 8.19 -10.75
C LEU A 92 22.76 8.88 -10.40
N ILE A 93 22.25 9.71 -11.32
CA ILE A 93 20.98 10.42 -11.12
C ILE A 93 19.82 9.41 -10.97
N PHE A 94 19.80 8.37 -11.80
CA PHE A 94 18.81 7.31 -11.72
C PHE A 94 18.88 6.54 -10.39
N GLY A 95 20.08 6.16 -9.95
CA GLY A 95 20.29 5.50 -8.65
C GLY A 95 19.86 6.37 -7.47
N PHE A 96 20.21 7.66 -7.50
CA PHE A 96 19.84 8.62 -6.45
C PHE A 96 18.32 8.84 -6.38
N LEU A 97 17.66 9.10 -7.51
CA LEU A 97 16.19 9.19 -7.57
C LEU A 97 15.52 7.89 -7.15
N GLY A 98 16.09 6.75 -7.55
CA GLY A 98 15.60 5.43 -7.16
C GLY A 98 15.61 5.24 -5.64
N TYR A 99 16.72 5.58 -4.98
CA TYR A 99 16.82 5.52 -3.53
C TYR A 99 15.83 6.46 -2.83
N LEU A 100 15.71 7.71 -3.30
CA LEU A 100 14.71 8.64 -2.75
C LEU A 100 13.28 8.12 -2.93
N GLY A 101 12.94 7.60 -4.11
CA GLY A 101 11.62 7.04 -4.39
C GLY A 101 11.26 5.87 -3.48
N VAL A 102 12.22 4.98 -3.21
CA VAL A 102 12.04 3.85 -2.29
C VAL A 102 11.81 4.33 -0.86
N ASN A 103 12.58 5.30 -0.38
CA ASN A 103 12.38 5.88 0.96
C ASN A 103 11.01 6.53 1.11
N VAL A 104 10.51 7.20 0.06
CA VAL A 104 9.15 7.75 0.04
C VAL A 104 8.11 6.64 0.14
N VAL A 105 8.24 5.54 -0.61
CA VAL A 105 7.31 4.41 -0.55
C VAL A 105 7.29 3.78 0.84
N ILE A 106 8.45 3.60 1.47
CA ILE A 106 8.54 2.98 2.80
C ILE A 106 7.99 3.91 3.88
N THR A 107 8.23 5.22 3.75
CA THR A 107 7.60 6.22 4.62
C THR A 107 6.08 6.23 4.45
N LEU A 108 5.57 6.05 3.24
CA LEU A 108 4.15 5.92 2.98
C LEU A 108 3.56 4.66 3.64
N ILE A 109 4.27 3.53 3.60
CA ILE A 109 3.88 2.30 4.32
C ILE A 109 3.86 2.54 5.84
N LYS A 110 4.80 3.31 6.40
CA LYS A 110 4.78 3.66 7.84
C LYS A 110 3.54 4.43 8.24
N VAL A 111 3.22 5.48 7.49
CA VAL A 111 2.22 6.47 7.89
C VAL A 111 0.82 5.95 7.59
N CYS A 112 0.64 5.26 6.46
CA CYS A 112 -0.67 4.90 5.92
C CYS A 112 -0.91 3.37 5.85
N GLY A 113 0.09 2.53 6.14
CA GLY A 113 0.02 1.07 5.98
C GLY A 113 0.29 0.60 4.54
N ALA A 114 0.48 -0.72 4.36
CA ALA A 114 0.84 -1.30 3.05
C ALA A 114 -0.28 -1.15 2.02
N LEU A 115 -1.54 -1.27 2.44
CA LEU A 115 -2.68 -1.22 1.53
C LEU A 115 -2.79 0.15 0.82
N VAL A 116 -2.56 1.24 1.54
CA VAL A 116 -2.57 2.59 0.97
C VAL A 116 -1.35 2.81 0.08
N ALA A 117 -0.17 2.35 0.50
CA ALA A 117 1.04 2.49 -0.29
C ALA A 117 0.97 1.76 -1.65
N VAL A 118 0.42 0.54 -1.67
CA VAL A 118 0.18 -0.20 -2.92
C VAL A 118 -0.82 0.56 -3.81
N THR A 119 -1.86 1.15 -3.21
CA THR A 119 -2.84 1.94 -3.97
C THR A 119 -2.21 3.17 -4.61
N VAL A 120 -1.44 3.96 -3.86
CA VAL A 120 -0.77 5.17 -4.36
C VAL A 120 0.27 4.83 -5.44
N THR A 121 0.99 3.72 -5.31
CA THR A 121 1.94 3.28 -6.35
C THR A 121 1.24 2.77 -7.61
N THR A 122 0.09 2.11 -7.49
CA THR A 122 -0.72 1.73 -8.67
C THR A 122 -1.31 2.95 -9.38
N LEU A 123 -1.78 3.95 -8.63
CA LEU A 123 -2.21 5.24 -9.18
C LEU A 123 -1.05 5.90 -9.93
N ARG A 124 0.14 5.98 -9.33
CA ARG A 124 1.33 6.51 -9.99
C ARG A 124 1.63 5.77 -11.30
N LYS A 125 1.65 4.42 -11.28
CA LYS A 125 1.89 3.59 -12.48
C LYS A 125 0.87 3.91 -13.57
N ALA A 126 -0.41 4.03 -13.22
CA ALA A 126 -1.46 4.38 -14.16
C ALA A 126 -1.31 5.80 -14.73
N LEU A 127 -1.00 6.79 -13.89
CA LEU A 127 -0.76 8.16 -14.33
C LEU A 127 0.43 8.25 -15.28
N THR A 128 1.52 7.53 -15.02
CA THR A 128 2.68 7.46 -15.92
C THR A 128 2.30 6.86 -17.27
N ILE A 129 1.47 5.82 -17.28
CA ILE A 129 0.95 5.25 -18.53
C ILE A 129 0.13 6.30 -19.28
N VAL A 130 -0.88 6.90 -18.66
CA VAL A 130 -1.72 7.93 -19.30
C VAL A 130 -0.89 9.10 -19.82
N LEU A 131 0.06 9.59 -19.04
CA LEU A 131 0.97 10.66 -19.45
C LEU A 131 1.83 10.24 -20.66
N SER A 132 2.27 8.98 -20.72
CA SER A 132 2.99 8.44 -21.87
C SER A 132 2.15 8.46 -23.15
N PHE A 133 0.83 8.20 -23.09
CA PHE A 133 -0.05 8.29 -24.26
C PHE A 133 -0.37 9.73 -24.68
N ILE A 134 -0.36 10.67 -23.72
CA ILE A 134 -0.54 12.11 -24.01
C ILE A 134 0.73 12.68 -24.65
N LEU A 135 1.91 12.29 -24.14
CA LEU A 135 3.19 12.87 -24.53
C LEU A 135 3.77 12.22 -25.79
N PHE A 136 3.53 10.92 -26.01
CA PHE A 136 3.75 10.26 -27.28
C PHE A 136 2.38 9.99 -27.91
N SER A 137 1.94 10.86 -28.83
CA SER A 137 0.67 10.75 -29.57
C SER A 137 0.59 9.45 -30.41
N LYS A 138 0.45 8.29 -29.76
CA LYS A 138 0.02 7.03 -30.36
C LYS A 138 -1.46 7.18 -30.77
N PRO A 139 -1.91 6.54 -31.87
CA PRO A 139 -3.28 6.67 -32.33
C PRO A 139 -4.26 6.24 -31.23
N PHE A 140 -5.05 7.19 -30.74
CA PHE A 140 -6.03 7.00 -29.69
C PHE A 140 -7.15 6.06 -30.17
N THR A 141 -7.21 4.87 -29.58
CA THR A 141 -8.29 3.89 -29.77
C THR A 141 -9.23 3.90 -28.57
N VAL A 142 -10.52 3.64 -28.80
CA VAL A 142 -11.59 3.74 -27.79
C VAL A 142 -11.38 2.80 -26.60
N ASP A 143 -10.66 1.69 -26.79
CA ASP A 143 -10.33 0.72 -25.73
C ASP A 143 -9.44 1.31 -24.63
N TYR A 144 -8.61 2.31 -24.94
CA TYR A 144 -7.82 3.03 -23.92
C TYR A 144 -8.68 3.88 -23.00
N VAL A 145 -9.79 4.41 -23.50
CA VAL A 145 -10.75 5.21 -22.72
C VAL A 145 -11.47 4.31 -21.72
N TRP A 146 -11.91 3.13 -22.15
CA TRP A 146 -12.51 2.13 -21.26
C TRP A 146 -11.54 1.62 -20.20
N ALA A 147 -10.29 1.33 -20.59
CA ALA A 147 -9.25 0.93 -19.64
C ALA A 147 -8.93 2.04 -18.62
N GLY A 148 -8.91 3.30 -19.06
CA GLY A 148 -8.74 4.47 -18.19
C GLY A 148 -9.89 4.64 -17.20
N LEU A 149 -11.14 4.48 -17.65
CA LEU A 149 -12.34 4.61 -16.83
C LEU A 149 -12.42 3.51 -15.76
N ILE A 150 -12.05 2.28 -16.08
CA ILE A 150 -11.96 1.18 -15.12
C ILE A 150 -10.88 1.45 -14.06
N ILE A 151 -9.72 2.00 -14.44
CA ILE A 151 -8.67 2.37 -13.49
C ILE A 151 -9.15 3.49 -12.56
N LEU A 152 -9.81 4.52 -13.10
CA LEU A 152 -10.43 5.61 -12.34
C LEU A 152 -11.47 5.08 -11.34
N LEU A 153 -12.35 4.17 -11.78
CA LEU A 153 -13.33 3.52 -10.93
C LEU A 153 -12.67 2.68 -9.82
N ALA A 154 -11.62 1.94 -10.14
CA ALA A 154 -10.88 1.14 -9.16
C ALA A 154 -10.21 2.01 -8.08
N ILE A 155 -9.63 3.15 -8.48
CA ILE A 155 -9.07 4.13 -7.54
C ILE A 155 -10.18 4.76 -6.69
N TYR A 156 -11.30 5.15 -7.31
CA TYR A 156 -12.45 5.72 -6.61
C TYR A 156 -13.02 4.77 -5.54
N LEU A 157 -13.23 3.50 -5.88
CA LEU A 157 -13.71 2.49 -4.94
C LEU A 157 -12.72 2.22 -3.80
N ASN A 158 -11.42 2.24 -4.09
CA ASN A 158 -10.40 2.05 -3.05
C ASN A 158 -10.35 3.25 -2.09
N LEU A 159 -10.46 4.47 -2.62
CA LEU A 159 -10.56 5.69 -1.82
C LEU A 159 -11.83 5.69 -0.95
N TYR A 160 -12.97 5.31 -1.54
CA TYR A 160 -14.23 5.18 -0.82
C TYR A 160 -14.11 4.21 0.35
N ARG A 161 -13.57 3.00 0.11
CA ARG A 161 -13.34 2.01 1.17
C ARG A 161 -12.41 2.54 2.26
N TYR A 162 -11.35 3.26 1.90
CA TYR A 162 -10.42 3.83 2.88
C TYR A 162 -11.10 4.89 3.75
N VAL A 163 -11.87 5.79 3.16
CA VAL A 163 -12.67 6.80 3.87
C VAL A 163 -13.67 6.12 4.80
N THR A 164 -14.41 5.11 4.32
CA THR A 164 -15.39 4.38 5.13
C THR A 164 -14.71 3.69 6.32
N VAL A 165 -13.60 2.98 6.10
CA VAL A 165 -12.88 2.27 7.19
C VAL A 165 -12.27 3.25 8.18
N TRP A 166 -11.70 4.36 7.72
CA TRP A 166 -11.19 5.42 8.59
C TRP A 166 -12.30 6.07 9.43
N VAL A 167 -13.45 6.38 8.82
CA VAL A 167 -14.63 6.90 9.53
C VAL A 167 -15.14 5.90 10.56
N THR A 168 -15.34 4.63 10.18
CA THR A 168 -15.82 3.59 11.09
C THR A 168 -14.85 3.33 12.24
N SER A 169 -13.54 3.28 11.99
CA SER A 169 -12.52 3.09 13.04
C SER A 169 -12.44 4.29 14.00
N LYS A 170 -12.59 5.51 13.49
CA LYS A 170 -12.63 6.71 14.34
C LYS A 170 -13.88 6.76 15.21
N PHE A 171 -15.05 6.44 14.67
CA PHE A 171 -16.29 6.32 15.44
C PHE A 171 -16.20 5.22 16.52
N ARG A 172 -15.72 4.02 16.15
CA ARG A 172 -15.57 2.91 17.08
C ARG A 172 -14.57 3.20 18.22
N GLY A 173 -13.54 4.00 17.95
CA GLY A 173 -12.60 4.48 18.97
C GLY A 173 -13.23 5.49 19.95
N ILE A 174 -14.11 6.35 19.45
CA ILE A 174 -14.90 7.28 20.29
C ILE A 174 -15.87 6.49 21.17
N ASP A 175 -16.56 5.50 20.61
CA ASP A 175 -17.51 4.65 21.35
C ASP A 175 -16.83 3.82 22.45
N ALA A 176 -15.65 3.26 22.18
CA ALA A 176 -14.87 2.51 23.15
C ALA A 176 -14.38 3.38 24.32
N THR A 177 -14.01 4.64 24.04
CA THR A 177 -13.55 5.59 25.05
C THR A 177 -14.72 6.09 25.91
N SER A 178 -15.87 6.35 25.28
CA SER A 178 -17.12 6.70 25.97
C SER A 178 -17.60 5.58 26.89
N SER A 179 -17.57 4.33 26.42
CA SER A 179 -17.92 3.13 27.20
C SER A 179 -17.04 2.97 28.46
N LYS A 180 -15.70 3.09 28.31
CA LYS A 180 -14.77 3.02 29.46
C LYS A 180 -15.02 4.12 30.49
N ASN A 181 -15.24 5.35 30.04
CA ASN A 181 -15.51 6.47 30.95
C ASN A 181 -16.84 6.29 31.69
N LYS A 182 -17.89 5.84 31.00
CA LYS A 182 -19.19 5.55 31.62
C LYS A 182 -19.07 4.47 32.71
N GLN A 183 -18.38 3.37 32.41
CA GLN A 183 -18.18 2.27 33.36
C GLN A 183 -17.37 2.70 34.59
N LYS A 184 -16.40 3.61 34.42
CA LYS A 184 -15.64 4.21 35.52
C LYS A 184 -16.52 5.08 36.42
N TRP A 185 -17.37 5.93 35.83
CA TRP A 185 -18.32 6.77 36.57
C TRP A 185 -19.35 5.94 37.36
N ASP A 186 -19.90 4.89 36.75
CA ASP A 186 -20.85 3.99 37.42
C ASP A 186 -20.22 3.31 38.65
N ALA A 187 -18.93 2.94 38.56
CA ALA A 187 -18.19 2.35 39.67
C ALA A 187 -17.86 3.36 40.80
N GLU A 188 -17.63 4.63 40.49
CA GLU A 188 -17.44 5.69 41.50
C GLU A 188 -18.73 6.04 42.21
N VAL A 189 -19.83 6.22 41.47
CA VAL A 189 -21.16 6.49 42.04
C VAL A 189 -21.56 5.38 43.00
N LYS A 190 -21.37 4.11 42.60
CA LYS A 190 -21.64 2.97 43.47
C LYS A 190 -20.82 3.02 44.77
N ARG A 191 -19.53 3.38 44.70
CA ARG A 191 -18.67 3.56 45.89
C ARG A 191 -19.15 4.69 46.81
N ILE A 192 -19.58 5.82 46.26
CA ILE A 192 -20.07 6.96 47.04
C ILE A 192 -21.40 6.61 47.73
N VAL A 193 -22.33 5.99 47.01
CA VAL A 193 -23.62 5.55 47.55
C VAL A 193 -23.43 4.51 48.66
N THR A 194 -22.52 3.54 48.50
CA THR A 194 -22.20 2.55 49.55
C THR A 194 -21.57 3.18 50.79
N ARG A 195 -20.86 4.31 50.68
CA ARG A 195 -20.30 5.03 51.85
C ARG A 195 -21.31 5.91 52.57
N LEU A 196 -22.31 6.43 51.85
CA LEU A 196 -23.29 7.37 52.41
C LEU A 196 -24.51 6.68 53.04
N LEU A 197 -24.77 5.42 52.71
CA LEU A 197 -25.87 4.66 53.32
C LEU A 197 -25.36 3.78 54.47
N PRO A 198 -25.64 4.12 55.75
CA PRO A 198 -25.47 3.18 56.84
C PRO A 198 -26.53 2.09 56.71
N SER A 199 -26.10 0.84 56.86
CA SER A 199 -26.94 -0.37 56.82
C SER A 199 -28.27 -0.20 57.56
N SER A 200 -29.36 0.05 56.84
CA SER A 200 -30.70 -0.32 57.26
C SER A 200 -31.45 -0.92 56.08
N LYS A 201 -32.05 -2.09 56.33
CA LYS A 201 -32.74 -2.91 55.35
C LYS A 201 -33.92 -2.15 54.74
N THR A 202 -34.07 -2.24 53.42
CA THR A 202 -35.35 -2.61 52.80
C THR A 202 -35.16 -3.11 51.37
N THR A 203 -35.55 -4.36 51.17
CA THR A 203 -36.09 -4.87 49.92
C THR A 203 -37.37 -4.12 49.54
N VAL A 204 -37.66 -4.13 48.22
CA VAL A 204 -38.94 -3.89 47.53
C VAL A 204 -39.15 -2.49 46.91
N PHE A 205 -38.86 -2.40 45.61
CA PHE A 205 -39.92 -2.27 44.60
C PHE A 205 -39.61 -3.21 43.43
N ALA A 206 -40.36 -4.30 43.36
CA ALA A 206 -40.57 -5.10 42.16
C ALA A 206 -41.95 -4.72 41.59
N LYS A 207 -42.05 -4.58 40.26
CA LYS A 207 -43.24 -4.66 39.37
C LYS A 207 -42.84 -4.05 38.02
N ASP A 208 -43.03 -4.62 36.84
CA ASP A 208 -43.70 -5.82 36.38
C ASP A 208 -43.11 -6.20 35.01
N GLY A 209 -42.87 -7.48 34.77
CA GLY A 209 -42.95 -8.03 33.41
C GLY A 209 -44.34 -8.62 33.24
N LEU A 210 -45.14 -8.10 32.28
CA LEU A 210 -46.32 -8.66 31.58
C LEU A 210 -47.05 -7.46 30.91
N PHE A 211 -47.32 -7.36 29.61
CA PHE A 211 -47.97 -8.30 28.69
C PHE A 211 -47.79 -7.85 27.21
N MET A 212 -47.54 -8.83 26.34
CA MET A 212 -48.07 -9.08 24.97
C MET A 212 -47.81 -8.18 23.73
N VAL A 213 -47.49 -8.95 22.66
CA VAL A 213 -47.41 -8.73 21.19
C VAL A 213 -46.08 -8.23 20.63
#